data_AF-A0A9P0NR84-F1
#
_entry.id   AF-A0A9P0NR84-F1
#
_cell.length_a   1.000
_cell.length_b   1.000
_cell.length_c   1.000
_cell.angle_alpha   90.00
_cell.angle_beta   90.00
_cell.angle_gamma   90.00
#
_symmetry.space_group_name_H-M   'P 1'
#
loop_
_entity.id
_entity.type
_entity.pdbx_description
1 polymer ?
#
loop_
_entity_poly.entity_id
_entity_poly.type
_entity_poly.pdbx_seq_one_letter_code
_entity_poly.pdbx_strand_id
1 'polypeptide(L)'
;MDLIVVQKVLLKQVLLGIRIVINTLDHKVLRINITEAITPDYVKIIHNEGMPDMNFPSKRGDIIIRFDIIFPLYMSISDENFCELFEDKKNIPI
;
A
#
# COMPACT_ATOMS: atom_id res chain seq x y z
N MET A 1 -11.83 -10.35 14.68
CA MET A 1 -11.47 -11.00 13.40
C MET A 1 -10.66 -10.03 12.57
N ASP A 2 -9.71 -10.52 11.80
CA ASP A 2 -8.83 -9.66 10.99
C ASP A 2 -9.47 -9.33 9.65
N LEU A 3 -9.09 -8.19 9.08
CA LEU A 3 -9.52 -7.72 7.76
C LEU A 3 -8.34 -7.75 6.81
N ILE A 4 -8.52 -8.34 5.63
CA ILE A 4 -7.48 -8.37 4.60
C ILE A 4 -7.81 -7.32 3.54
N VAL A 5 -6.86 -6.43 3.27
CA VAL A 5 -6.93 -5.44 2.20
C VAL A 5 -5.87 -5.79 1.16
N VAL A 6 -6.29 -5.95 -0.10
CA VAL A 6 -5.37 -6.16 -1.22
C VAL A 6 -5.17 -4.84 -1.94
N GLN A 7 -3.98 -4.27 -1.79
CA GLN A 7 -3.59 -3.02 -2.42
C GLN A 7 -2.83 -3.28 -3.71
N LYS A 8 -3.40 -2.85 -4.84
CA LYS A 8 -2.70 -2.82 -6.12
C LYS A 8 -1.66 -1.72 -6.11
N VAL A 9 -0.43 -2.06 -6.48
CA VAL A 9 0.72 -1.14 -6.50
C VAL A 9 1.52 -1.33 -7.77
N LEU A 10 2.05 -0.23 -8.31
CA LEU A 10 2.95 -0.28 -9.46
C LEU A 10 4.36 -0.63 -9.01
N LEU A 11 5.13 -1.30 -9.87
CA LEU A 11 6.54 -1.63 -9.60
C LEU A 11 7.37 -0.43 -9.11
N LYS A 12 7.16 0.78 -9.69
CA LYS A 12 7.86 1.98 -9.23
C LYS A 12 7.58 2.35 -7.77
N GLN A 13 6.33 2.17 -7.33
CA GLN A 13 5.90 2.50 -5.97
C GLN A 13 6.42 1.49 -4.95
N VAL A 14 6.55 0.23 -5.37
CA VAL A 14 7.15 -0.85 -4.60
C VAL A 14 8.63 -0.56 -4.29
N LEU A 15 9.35 0.06 -5.23
CA LEU A 15 10.78 0.36 -5.09
C LEU A 15 11.06 1.70 -4.39
N LEU A 16 10.28 2.74 -4.71
CA LEU A 16 10.50 4.09 -4.19
C LEU A 16 9.76 4.37 -2.87
N GLY A 17 8.87 3.48 -2.47
CA GLY A 17 7.93 3.69 -1.37
C GLY A 17 6.59 4.26 -1.84
N ILE A 18 5.57 4.07 -1.00
CA ILE A 18 4.18 4.41 -1.31
C ILE A 18 3.45 4.94 -0.08
N ARG A 19 2.55 5.90 -0.31
CA ARG A 19 1.55 6.33 0.66
C ARG A 19 0.22 5.71 0.30
N ILE A 20 -0.35 4.96 1.25
CA ILE A 20 -1.62 4.27 1.10
C ILE A 20 -2.62 4.96 2.01
N VAL A 21 -3.81 5.20 1.48
CA VAL A 21 -4.95 5.71 2.25
C VAL A 21 -6.01 4.63 2.28
N ILE A 22 -6.35 4.15 3.48
CA ILE A 22 -7.39 3.16 3.69
C ILE A 22 -8.54 3.82 4.44
N ASN A 23 -9.73 3.76 3.86
CA ASN A 23 -10.96 4.12 4.54
C ASN A 23 -11.52 2.86 5.21
N THR A 24 -11.57 2.88 6.54
CA THR A 24 -12.10 1.74 7.29
C THR A 24 -13.62 1.69 7.22
N LEU A 25 -14.20 0.55 7.60
CA LEU A 25 -15.67 0.37 7.68
C LEU A 25 -16.32 1.35 8.66
N ASP A 26 -15.54 1.82 9.65
CA ASP A 26 -15.90 2.77 10.68
C ASP A 26 -15.81 4.24 10.22
N HIS A 27 -15.55 4.48 8.92
CA HIS A 27 -15.28 5.81 8.33
C HIS A 27 -14.03 6.52 8.87
N LYS A 28 -13.10 5.81 9.50
CA LYS A 28 -11.78 6.37 9.82
C LYS A 28 -10.87 6.31 8.60
N VAL A 29 -9.93 7.24 8.53
CA VAL A 29 -8.94 7.32 7.45
C VAL A 29 -7.56 6.99 8.00
N LEU A 30 -7.02 5.84 7.60
CA LEU A 30 -5.68 5.41 7.92
C LEU A 30 -4.72 5.86 6.81
N ARG A 31 -3.71 6.66 7.16
CA ARG A 31 -2.65 7.10 6.24
C ARG A 31 -1.37 6.37 6.57
N ILE A 32 -0.98 5.45 5.70
CA ILE A 32 0.18 4.58 5.90
C ILE A 32 1.27 4.99 4.93
N ASN A 33 2.45 5.29 5.45
CA ASN A 33 3.64 5.53 4.63
C ASN A 33 4.54 4.30 4.70
N ILE A 34 4.86 3.72 3.54
CA ILE A 34 5.78 2.60 3.40
C ILE A 34 7.01 3.12 2.68
N THR A 35 8.11 3.23 3.42
CA THR A 35 9.39 3.77 2.94
C THR A 35 10.39 2.70 2.56
N GLU A 36 10.09 1.44 2.87
CA GLU A 36 10.93 0.28 2.58
C GLU A 36 10.47 -0.38 1.28
N ALA A 37 11.38 -1.10 0.63
CA ALA A 37 11.05 -1.85 -0.58
C ALA A 37 10.02 -2.94 -0.24
N ILE A 38 8.93 -2.98 -1.00
CA ILE A 38 7.87 -3.98 -0.84
C ILE A 38 8.29 -5.25 -1.60
N THR A 39 8.38 -6.38 -0.93
CA THR A 39 8.58 -7.69 -1.57
C THR A 39 7.24 -8.37 -1.85
N PRO A 40 7.16 -9.38 -2.73
CA PRO A 40 5.89 -10.09 -2.99
C PRO A 40 5.26 -10.75 -1.76
N ASP A 41 6.07 -11.13 -0.77
CA ASP A 41 5.66 -11.69 0.51
C ASP A 41 5.49 -10.63 1.61
N TYR A 42 5.77 -9.37 1.32
CA TYR A 42 5.64 -8.29 2.28
C TYR A 42 4.17 -8.09 2.68
N VAL A 43 3.95 -7.98 3.98
CA VAL A 43 2.64 -7.71 4.56
C VAL A 43 2.75 -6.57 5.55
N LYS A 44 1.88 -5.57 5.42
CA LYS A 44 1.77 -4.50 6.40
C LYS A 44 0.60 -4.79 7.34
N ILE A 45 0.90 -4.96 8.62
CA ILE A 45 -0.11 -5.16 9.67
C ILE A 45 -0.37 -3.83 10.37
N ILE A 46 -1.65 -3.50 10.55
CA ILE A 46 -2.12 -2.39 11.37
C ILE A 46 -2.95 -2.98 12.50
N HIS A 47 -2.39 -2.91 13.71
CA HIS A 47 -2.99 -3.55 14.86
C HIS A 47 -4.27 -2.83 15.31
N ASN A 48 -5.25 -3.60 15.78
CA ASN A 48 -6.51 -3.13 16.38
C ASN A 48 -7.43 -2.31 15.44
N GLU A 49 -7.26 -2.41 14.12
CA GLU A 49 -8.13 -1.73 13.14
C GLU A 49 -9.07 -2.71 12.38
N GLY A 50 -9.00 -4.01 12.69
CA GLY A 50 -9.87 -5.06 12.14
C GLY A 50 -11.29 -5.02 12.71
N MET A 51 -12.03 -6.13 12.61
CA MET A 51 -13.40 -6.22 13.12
C MET A 51 -13.43 -6.24 14.65
N PRO A 52 -14.42 -5.59 15.30
CA PRO A 52 -14.63 -5.69 16.73
C PRO A 52 -14.96 -7.12 17.15
N ASP A 53 -14.50 -7.50 18.34
CA ASP A 53 -14.90 -8.76 18.96
C ASP A 53 -16.37 -8.70 19.40
N MET A 54 -17.09 -9.80 19.20
CA MET A 54 -18.53 -9.87 19.49
C MET A 54 -18.83 -9.73 20.98
N ASN A 55 -17.96 -10.26 21.84
CA ASN A 55 -18.14 -10.23 23.30
C ASN A 55 -17.50 -8.99 23.92
N PHE A 56 -16.44 -8.46 23.30
CA PHE A 56 -15.70 -7.29 23.78
C PHE A 56 -15.47 -6.28 22.65
N PRO A 57 -16.42 -5.39 22.35
CA PRO A 57 -16.32 -4.44 21.22
C PRO A 57 -15.11 -3.49 21.27
N SER A 58 -14.50 -3.30 22.44
CA SER A 58 -13.26 -2.54 22.61
C SER A 58 -12.02 -3.27 22.09
N LYS A 59 -12.08 -4.60 21.97
CA LYS A 59 -11.04 -5.42 21.34
C LYS A 59 -11.36 -5.56 19.86
N ARG A 60 -10.34 -5.37 19.03
CA ARG A 60 -10.46 -5.48 17.57
C ARG A 60 -9.37 -6.40 17.05
N GLY A 61 -9.65 -7.03 15.91
CA GLY A 61 -8.60 -7.70 15.15
C GLY A 61 -7.70 -6.70 14.44
N ASP A 62 -6.92 -7.19 13.48
CA ASP A 62 -5.95 -6.39 12.75
C ASP A 62 -6.39 -6.14 11.29
N ILE A 63 -5.88 -5.07 10.67
CA ILE A 63 -5.89 -4.93 9.22
C ILE A 63 -4.58 -5.47 8.67
N ILE A 64 -4.68 -6.37 7.70
CA ILE A 64 -3.56 -7.02 7.02
C ILE A 64 -3.57 -6.54 5.57
N ILE A 65 -2.59 -5.73 5.21
CA ILE A 65 -2.44 -5.21 3.85
C ILE A 65 -1.49 -6.12 3.07
N ARG A 66 -1.99 -6.67 1.98
CA ARG A 66 -1.23 -7.44 0.99
C ARG A 66 -1.08 -6.62 -0.28
N PHE A 67 0.02 -6.84 -1.00
CA PHE A 67 0.35 -6.08 -2.19
C PHE A 67 0.22 -6.93 -3.44
N ASP A 68 -0.59 -6.46 -4.38
CA ASP A 68 -0.69 -7.01 -5.73
C ASP A 68 0.16 -6.13 -6.66
N ILE A 69 1.34 -6.63 -7.03
CA ILE A 69 2.33 -5.86 -7.77
C ILE A 69 2.02 -5.93 -9.27
N ILE A 70 1.70 -4.77 -9.84
CA ILE A 70 1.44 -4.60 -11.26
C ILE A 70 2.76 -4.29 -11.96
N PHE A 71 3.21 -5.25 -12.76
CA PHE A 71 4.34 -5.08 -13.68
C PHE A 71 3.88 -4.46 -15.01
N PRO A 72 4.68 -3.58 -15.62
CA PRO A 72 4.40 -3.11 -16.97
C PRO A 72 4.48 -4.27 -17.97
N LEU A 73 3.67 -4.21 -19.04
CA LEU A 73 3.62 -5.26 -20.07
C LEU A 73 4.89 -5.33 -20.92
N TYR A 74 5.58 -4.21 -21.08
CA TYR A 74 6.81 -4.08 -21.84
C TYR A 74 7.79 -3.16 -21.10
N MET A 75 9.06 -3.52 -21.12
CA MET A 75 10.17 -2.72 -20.61
C MET A 75 11.34 -2.97 -21.54
N SER A 76 11.78 -1.95 -22.29
CA SER A 76 12.92 -2.11 -23.18
C SER A 76 14.21 -1.96 -22.38
N ILE A 77 15.19 -2.83 -22.67
CA ILE A 77 16.47 -2.93 -21.94
C ILE A 77 17.32 -1.66 -22.12
N SER A 78 17.02 -0.87 -23.16
CA SER A 78 17.68 0.38 -23.54
C SER A 78 16.78 1.60 -23.37
N ASP A 79 15.65 1.48 -22.67
CA ASP A 79 14.78 2.62 -22.41
C ASP A 79 15.50 3.58 -21.47
N GLU A 80 16.09 4.65 -22.03
CA GLU A 80 16.51 5.83 -21.26
C GLU A 80 15.32 6.37 -20.41
N ASN A 81 14.10 6.13 -20.90
CA ASN A 81 12.81 6.42 -20.25
C ASN A 81 12.54 5.56 -18.99
N PHE A 82 13.28 4.48 -18.74
CA PHE A 82 13.13 3.70 -17.50
C PHE A 82 13.44 4.57 -16.29
N CYS A 83 14.49 5.40 -16.38
CA CYS A 83 14.82 6.39 -15.36
C CYS A 83 13.69 7.43 -15.17
N GLU A 84 13.03 7.86 -16.24
CA GLU A 84 11.89 8.79 -16.19
C GLU A 84 10.68 8.23 -15.42
N LEU A 85 10.51 6.90 -15.36
CA LEU A 85 9.46 6.27 -14.53
C LEU A 85 9.68 6.49 -13.03
N PHE A 86 10.92 6.76 -12.63
CA PHE A 86 11.32 7.03 -11.25
C PHE A 86 11.55 8.53 -10.98
N GLU A 87 11.41 9.39 -11.99
CA GLU A 87 11.41 10.83 -11.78
C GLU A 87 10.12 11.27 -11.09
N ASP A 88 10.25 11.70 -9.85
CA ASP A 88 9.18 12.39 -9.13
C ASP A 88 8.87 13.70 -9.86
N LYS A 89 7.75 13.76 -10.58
CA LYS A 89 7.16 15.04 -11.01
C LYS A 89 6.67 15.80 -9.77
N LYS A 90 7.59 16.38 -9.01
CA LYS A 90 7.32 17.50 -8.10
C LYS A 90 6.99 18.72 -8.96
N ASN A 91 5.78 18.78 -9.51
CA ASN A 91 5.16 20.04 -9.88
C ASN A 91 3.65 19.85 -10.07
N ILE A 92 2.93 20.04 -8.96
CA ILE A 92 1.62 20.67 -9.04
C ILE A 92 1.84 22.05 -8.42
N PRO A 93 2.01 23.12 -9.24
CA PRO A 93 1.92 24.46 -8.69
C PRO A 93 0.50 24.67 -8.15
N ILE A 94 0.44 25.32 -6.99
CA ILE A 94 -0.77 25.74 -6.28
C ILE A 94 -1.51 26.78 -7.12
#